data_AF-A0A3M2CDC7-F1
#
_entry.id   AF-A0A3M2CDC7-F1
#
_cell.length_a   1.000
_cell.length_b   1.000
_cell.length_c   1.000
_cell.angle_alpha   90.00
_cell.angle_beta   90.00
_cell.angle_gamma   90.00
#
_symmetry.space_group_name_H-M   'P 1'
#
loop_
_entity.id
_entity.type
_entity.pdbx_description
1 polymer ?
#
loop_
_entity_poly.entity_id
_entity_poly.type
_entity_poly.pdbx_seq_one_letter_code
_entity_poly.pdbx_strand_id
1 'polypeptide(L)'
;MGSITRTDIPVTEQILHALREWIPVTGCRHIHVAYSGGLDSTVLLHALASLTDQIGPIPVHAVHVHHQLNPGADAWVQHCRAFCKSLNIPLRIKRITITEKKGLGIEAAARKARYAALQEV
;
A
#
# COMPACT_ATOMS: atom_id res chain seq x y z
N MET A 1 -27.96 29.34 0.44
CA MET A 1 -26.94 28.49 -0.22
C MET A 1 -26.14 27.82 0.88
N GLY A 2 -26.43 26.55 1.18
CA GLY A 2 -25.80 25.82 2.28
C GLY A 2 -24.35 25.51 1.96
N SER A 3 -23.44 25.83 2.89
CA SER A 3 -22.03 25.49 2.81
C SER A 3 -21.88 23.97 2.95
N ILE A 4 -21.48 23.29 1.87
CA ILE A 4 -21.15 21.87 1.91
C ILE A 4 -19.84 21.76 2.70
N THR A 5 -19.89 21.15 3.88
CA THR A 5 -18.69 20.89 4.69
C THR A 5 -18.04 19.58 4.23
N ARG A 6 -16.76 19.39 4.53
CA ARG A 6 -16.02 18.16 4.17
C ARG A 6 -16.68 16.88 4.69
N THR A 7 -17.44 16.96 5.77
CA THR A 7 -18.22 15.87 6.38
C THR A 7 -19.45 15.45 5.57
N ASP A 8 -19.95 16.30 4.68
CA ASP A 8 -21.16 16.04 3.89
C ASP A 8 -20.85 15.28 2.58
N ILE A 9 -19.57 15.12 2.24
CA ILE A 9 -19.10 14.41 1.05
C ILE A 9 -18.90 12.93 1.40
N PRO A 10 -19.45 11.97 0.61
CA PRO A 10 -19.21 10.55 0.82
C PRO A 10 -17.72 10.22 0.92
N VAL A 11 -17.33 9.33 1.84
CA VAL A 11 -15.92 8.95 2.06
C VAL A 11 -15.22 8.54 0.77
N THR A 12 -15.92 7.82 -0.11
CA THR A 12 -15.40 7.41 -1.43
C THR A 12 -14.99 8.60 -2.30
N GLU A 13 -15.77 9.68 -2.31
CA GLU A 13 -15.46 10.91 -3.06
C GLU A 13 -14.28 11.66 -2.45
N GLN A 14 -14.19 11.71 -1.10
CA GLN A 14 -13.03 12.29 -0.43
C GLN A 14 -11.75 11.53 -0.75
N ILE A 15 -11.82 10.19 -0.78
CA ILE A 15 -10.70 9.33 -1.16
C ILE A 15 -10.34 9.55 -2.64
N LEU A 16 -11.31 9.56 -3.54
CA LEU A 16 -11.06 9.78 -4.98
C LEU A 16 -10.39 11.13 -5.24
N HIS A 17 -10.86 12.19 -4.57
CA HIS A 17 -10.26 13.51 -4.67
C HIS A 17 -8.79 13.51 -4.20
N ALA A 18 -8.52 12.93 -3.03
CA ALA A 18 -7.16 12.82 -2.53
C ALA A 18 -6.26 11.99 -3.45
N LEU A 19 -6.76 10.87 -4.01
CA LEU A 19 -6.01 10.04 -4.93
C LEU A 19 -5.66 10.80 -6.22
N ARG A 20 -6.59 11.59 -6.79
CA ARG A 20 -6.33 12.42 -7.98
C ARG A 20 -5.32 13.53 -7.73
N GLU A 21 -5.30 14.09 -6.53
CA GLU A 21 -4.34 15.12 -6.15
C GLU A 21 -2.93 14.52 -5.95
N TRP A 22 -2.84 13.33 -5.35
CA TRP A 22 -1.55 12.75 -4.93
C TRP A 22 -0.93 11.82 -5.97
N ILE A 23 -1.72 11.26 -6.88
CA ILE A 23 -1.22 10.36 -7.93
C ILE A 23 -1.12 11.15 -9.23
N PRO A 24 0.10 11.50 -9.68
CA PRO A 24 0.28 12.09 -10.99
C PRO A 24 0.00 11.01 -12.04
N VAL A 25 -1.18 11.06 -12.64
CA VAL A 25 -1.64 10.07 -13.62
C VAL A 25 -0.91 10.19 -14.96
N THR A 26 -0.35 11.36 -15.25
CA THR A 26 0.43 11.59 -16.47
C THR A 26 1.80 10.92 -16.38
N GLY A 27 2.06 9.97 -17.29
CA GLY A 27 3.33 9.24 -17.37
C GLY A 27 3.49 8.11 -16.34
N CYS A 28 2.53 7.93 -15.42
CA CYS A 28 2.53 6.80 -14.51
C CYS A 28 2.06 5.53 -15.24
N ARG A 29 2.92 4.52 -15.31
CA ARG A 29 2.62 3.24 -15.98
C ARG A 29 2.06 2.19 -15.04
N HIS A 30 2.43 2.24 -13.76
CA HIS A 30 2.04 1.29 -12.72
C HIS A 30 2.06 1.98 -11.36
N ILE A 31 1.15 1.58 -10.47
CA ILE A 31 1.15 2.00 -9.07
C ILE A 31 1.56 0.82 -8.21
N HIS A 32 2.59 1.00 -7.38
CA HIS A 32 3.01 0.01 -6.39
C HIS A 32 2.58 0.44 -4.99
N VAL A 33 1.68 -0.32 -4.37
CA VAL A 33 1.21 -0.08 -3.01
C VAL A 33 2.08 -0.88 -2.03
N ALA A 34 2.71 -0.19 -1.08
CA ALA A 34 3.36 -0.83 0.06
C ALA A 34 2.30 -1.43 1.00
N TYR A 35 1.96 -2.70 0.78
CA TYR A 35 0.84 -3.38 1.41
C TYR A 35 1.31 -4.24 2.59
N SER A 36 0.97 -3.83 3.82
CA SER A 36 1.38 -4.54 5.04
C SER A 36 0.37 -5.60 5.49
N GLY A 37 -0.88 -5.54 5.02
CA GLY A 37 -2.00 -6.32 5.55
C GLY A 37 -2.69 -5.64 6.74
N GLY A 38 -2.22 -4.47 7.18
CA GLY A 38 -2.90 -3.65 8.18
C GLY A 38 -4.06 -2.85 7.58
N LEU A 39 -4.94 -2.33 8.44
CA LEU A 39 -6.16 -1.60 8.08
C LEU A 39 -5.90 -0.50 7.03
N ASP A 40 -4.97 0.42 7.31
CA ASP A 40 -4.72 1.57 6.44
C ASP A 40 -4.30 1.14 5.03
N SER A 41 -3.36 0.20 4.94
CA SER A 41 -2.86 -0.32 3.66
C SER A 41 -3.93 -1.13 2.91
N THR A 42 -4.85 -1.75 3.65
CA THR A 42 -5.98 -2.52 3.08
C THR A 42 -7.02 -1.58 2.49
N VAL A 43 -7.38 -0.51 3.20
CA VAL A 43 -8.29 0.52 2.71
C VAL A 43 -7.71 1.21 1.48
N LEU A 44 -6.42 1.58 1.50
CA LEU A 44 -5.74 2.19 0.36
C LEU A 44 -5.74 1.26 -0.87
N LEU A 45 -5.38 -0.01 -0.69
CA LEU A 45 -5.34 -0.98 -1.79
C LEU A 45 -6.73 -1.23 -2.37
N HIS A 46 -7.75 -1.37 -1.51
CA HIS A 46 -9.14 -1.53 -1.92
C HIS A 46 -9.66 -0.31 -2.68
N ALA A 47 -9.38 0.90 -2.19
CA ALA A 47 -9.77 2.14 -2.83
C ALA A 47 -9.15 2.26 -4.22
N LEU A 48 -7.85 2.00 -4.35
CA LEU A 48 -7.17 1.98 -5.65
C LEU A 48 -7.78 0.92 -6.57
N ALA A 49 -8.01 -0.31 -6.10
CA ALA A 49 -8.66 -1.35 -6.90
C ALA A 49 -10.04 -0.92 -7.44
N SER A 50 -10.82 -0.21 -6.62
CA SER A 50 -12.21 0.16 -6.93
C SER A 50 -12.34 1.45 -7.73
N LEU A 51 -11.34 2.34 -7.68
CA LEU A 51 -11.40 3.68 -8.23
C LEU A 51 -10.39 3.93 -9.34
N THR A 52 -9.53 2.95 -9.67
CA THR A 52 -8.48 3.10 -10.70
C THR A 52 -9.06 3.63 -12.02
N ASP A 53 -10.18 3.09 -12.50
CA ASP A 53 -10.81 3.55 -13.75
C ASP A 53 -11.21 5.03 -13.74
N GLN A 54 -11.47 5.60 -12.56
CA GLN A 54 -11.85 7.01 -12.38
C GLN A 54 -10.64 7.93 -12.21
N ILE A 55 -9.49 7.40 -11.84
CA ILE A 55 -8.22 8.13 -11.69
C ILE A 55 -7.47 8.10 -13.02
N GLY A 56 -7.47 6.94 -13.68
CA GLY A 56 -6.82 6.62 -14.94
C GLY A 56 -6.49 5.13 -14.89
N PRO A 57 -6.69 4.35 -15.98
CA PRO A 57 -6.60 2.89 -15.99
C PRO A 57 -5.15 2.38 -15.85
N ILE A 58 -4.53 2.68 -14.71
CA ILE A 58 -3.15 2.40 -14.38
C ILE A 58 -3.13 1.10 -13.57
N PRO A 59 -2.39 0.07 -14.02
CA PRO A 59 -2.27 -1.17 -13.28
C PRO A 59 -1.76 -0.97 -11.85
N VAL A 60 -2.46 -1.56 -10.88
CA VAL A 60 -2.09 -1.54 -9.46
C VAL A 60 -1.42 -2.85 -9.09
N HIS A 61 -0.30 -2.75 -8.37
CA HIS A 61 0.46 -3.87 -7.82
C HIS A 61 0.61 -3.68 -6.31
N ALA A 62 0.53 -4.77 -5.56
CA ALA A 62 0.83 -4.77 -4.13
C ALA A 62 2.25 -5.28 -3.89
N VAL A 63 2.95 -4.68 -2.93
CA VAL A 63 4.26 -5.13 -2.46
C VAL A 63 4.22 -5.30 -0.95
N HIS A 64 4.39 -6.53 -0.48
CA HIS A 64 4.51 -6.83 0.94
C HIS A 64 5.97 -7.12 1.30
N VAL A 65 6.48 -6.41 2.30
CA VAL A 65 7.85 -6.60 2.80
C VAL A 65 7.83 -7.44 4.07
N HIS A 66 8.27 -8.68 3.96
CA HIS A 66 8.38 -9.61 5.07
C HIS A 66 9.75 -9.45 5.76
N HIS A 67 9.76 -8.78 6.91
CA HIS A 67 11.00 -8.44 7.63
C HIS A 67 11.54 -9.55 8.57
N GLN A 68 10.85 -10.68 8.68
CA GLN A 68 11.30 -11.87 9.44
C GLN A 68 11.51 -11.65 10.96
N LEU A 69 11.03 -10.54 11.52
CA LEU A 69 11.19 -10.26 12.95
C LEU A 69 10.16 -10.99 13.82
N ASN A 70 8.98 -11.27 13.29
CA ASN A 70 7.90 -11.94 14.01
C ASN A 70 7.81 -13.40 13.52
N PRO A 71 7.85 -14.39 14.43
CA PRO A 71 7.64 -15.80 14.07
C PRO A 71 6.30 -16.07 13.36
N GLY A 72 5.27 -15.24 13.62
CA GLY A 72 3.97 -15.30 12.94
C GLY A 72 3.91 -14.52 11.62
N ALA A 73 5.01 -14.00 11.10
CA ALA A 73 5.02 -13.15 9.89
C ALA A 73 4.58 -13.90 8.61
N ASP A 74 4.71 -15.22 8.54
CA ASP A 74 4.23 -15.98 7.38
C ASP A 74 2.69 -16.03 7.30
N ALA A 75 1.99 -15.97 8.44
CA ALA A 75 0.53 -15.85 8.44
C ALA A 75 0.07 -14.53 7.80
N TRP A 76 0.83 -13.45 8.01
CA TRP A 76 0.58 -12.16 7.36
C TRP A 76 0.78 -12.22 5.84
N VAL A 77 1.74 -13.01 5.34
CA VAL A 77 1.89 -13.24 3.90
C VAL A 77 0.67 -13.96 3.34
N GLN A 78 0.15 -14.98 4.03
CA GLN A 78 -1.05 -15.69 3.60
C GLN A 78 -2.27 -14.77 3.57
N HIS A 79 -2.46 -13.96 4.61
CA HIS A 79 -3.50 -12.93 4.66
C HIS A 79 -3.39 -11.97 3.46
N CYS A 80 -2.20 -11.41 3.21
CA CYS A 80 -2.00 -10.48 2.11
C CYS A 80 -2.28 -11.14 0.75
N ARG A 81 -1.84 -12.39 0.56
CA ARG A 81 -2.12 -13.15 -0.67
C ARG A 81 -3.61 -13.35 -0.90
N ALA A 82 -4.35 -13.71 0.15
CA ALA A 82 -5.79 -13.92 0.05
C ALA A 82 -6.52 -12.62 -0.36
N PHE A 83 -6.17 -11.50 0.27
CA PHE A 83 -6.79 -10.20 -0.03
C PHE A 83 -6.43 -9.68 -1.43
N CYS A 84 -5.16 -9.75 -1.83
CA CYS A 84 -4.78 -9.36 -3.19
C CYS A 84 -5.46 -10.23 -4.25
N LYS A 85 -5.61 -11.54 -3.98
CA LYS A 85 -6.34 -12.45 -4.86
C LYS A 85 -7.82 -12.07 -5.01
N SER A 86 -8.50 -11.66 -3.93
CA SER A 86 -9.92 -11.27 -4.02
C SER A 86 -10.13 -9.99 -4.83
N LEU A 87 -9.11 -9.14 -4.96
CA LEU A 87 -9.14 -7.92 -5.78
C LEU A 87 -8.51 -8.11 -7.17
N ASN A 88 -8.06 -9.32 -7.52
CA ASN A 88 -7.28 -9.60 -8.74
C ASN A 88 -6.04 -8.70 -8.91
N ILE A 89 -5.36 -8.39 -7.80
CA ILE A 89 -4.15 -7.57 -7.79
C ILE A 89 -2.90 -8.46 -7.67
N PRO A 90 -1.88 -8.29 -8.53
CA PRO A 90 -0.60 -8.97 -8.37
C PRO A 90 0.10 -8.56 -7.06
N LEU A 91 0.55 -9.54 -6.29
CA LEU A 91 1.29 -9.33 -5.03
C LEU A 91 2.74 -9.80 -5.15
N ARG A 92 3.69 -8.89 -4.95
CA ARG A 92 5.11 -9.20 -4.79
C ARG A 92 5.48 -9.28 -3.32
N ILE A 93 6.10 -10.39 -2.90
CA ILE A 93 6.64 -10.55 -1.55
C ILE A 93 8.15 -10.30 -1.59
N LYS A 94 8.64 -9.28 -0.87
CA LYS A 94 10.07 -9.04 -0.66
C LYS A 94 10.44 -9.51 0.74
N ARG A 95 11.20 -10.60 0.85
CA ARG A 95 11.75 -11.06 2.13
C ARG A 95 13.06 -10.33 2.38
N ILE A 96 13.21 -9.72 3.54
CA ILE A 96 14.41 -8.98 3.93
C ILE A 96 14.92 -9.47 5.28
N THR A 97 16.23 -9.37 5.48
CA THR A 97 16.89 -9.61 6.76
C THR A 97 17.43 -8.30 7.28
N ILE A 98 17.06 -7.93 8.51
CA ILE A 98 17.55 -6.70 9.13
C ILE A 98 18.90 -7.01 9.78
N THR A 99 19.98 -6.61 9.10
CA THR A 99 21.37 -6.86 9.52
C THR A 99 21.95 -5.70 10.35
N GLU A 100 21.52 -4.46 10.11
CA GLU A 100 21.96 -3.27 10.83
C GLU A 100 21.15 -3.04 12.12
N LYS A 101 21.69 -3.47 13.26
CA LYS A 101 21.16 -3.15 14.61
C LYS A 101 21.97 -2.07 15.35
N LYS A 102 23.09 -1.60 14.78
CA LYS A 102 24.00 -0.66 15.46
C LYS A 102 23.48 0.76 15.32
N GLY A 103 23.05 1.37 16.43
CA GLY A 103 22.72 2.80 16.55
C GLY A 103 21.28 3.19 16.22
N LEU A 104 20.53 2.35 15.50
CA LEU A 104 19.10 2.55 15.22
C LEU A 104 18.27 1.53 16.03
N GLY A 105 17.17 1.98 16.63
CA GLY A 105 16.16 1.06 17.19
C GLY A 105 15.63 0.12 16.12
N ILE A 106 15.15 -1.06 16.52
CA ILE A 106 14.71 -2.13 15.60
C ILE A 106 13.66 -1.65 14.58
N GLU A 107 12.77 -0.74 15.00
CA GLU A 107 11.74 -0.15 14.14
C GLU A 107 12.32 0.76 13.05
N ALA A 108 13.30 1.60 13.40
CA ALA A 108 13.95 2.48 12.45
C ALA A 108 14.76 1.69 11.40
N ALA A 109 15.46 0.64 11.84
CA ALA A 109 16.16 -0.29 10.95
C ALA A 109 15.18 -1.03 10.02
N ALA A 110 14.07 -1.53 10.55
CA ALA A 110 13.02 -2.17 9.76
C ALA A 110 12.39 -1.20 8.75
N ARG A 111 12.14 0.04 9.15
CA ARG A 111 11.63 1.09 8.25
C ARG A 111 12.61 1.34 7.12
N LYS A 112 13.89 1.62 7.41
CA LYS A 112 14.92 1.86 6.38
C LYS A 112 15.01 0.70 5.39
N ALA A 113 15.11 -0.53 5.89
CA ALA A 113 15.19 -1.72 5.05
C ALA A 113 13.92 -1.94 4.20
N ARG A 114 12.74 -1.60 4.74
CA ARG A 114 11.47 -1.64 3.98
C ARG A 114 11.46 -0.65 2.83
N TYR A 115 11.91 0.58 3.03
CA TYR A 115 12.00 1.57 1.96
C TYR A 115 13.01 1.16 0.88
N ALA A 116 14.18 0.63 1.27
CA ALA A 116 15.15 0.11 0.31
C ALA A 116 14.56 -1.02 -0.55
N ALA A 117 13.87 -1.99 0.07
CA ALA A 117 13.23 -3.08 -0.66
C ALA A 117 12.11 -2.61 -1.62
N LEU A 118 11.43 -1.51 -1.30
CA LEU A 118 10.41 -0.89 -2.16
C LEU A 118 11.03 -0.11 -3.34
N GLN A 119 12.28 0.31 -3.27
CA GLN A 119 12.95 0.96 -4.42
C GLN A 119 13.40 -0.04 -5.49
N GLU A 120 13.42 -1.33 -5.17
CA GLU A 120 13.83 -2.41 -6.08
C GLU A 120 12.65 -3.04 -6.84
N VAL A 121 11.47 -2.40 -6.86
CA VAL A 121 10.25 -2.97 -7.46
C VAL A 121 9.86 -2.36 -8.77
#